data_AF-A0A1G1FH91-F1
#
_entry.id   AF-A0A1G1FH91-F1
#
_cell.length_a   1.000
_cell.length_b   1.000
_cell.length_c   1.000
_cell.angle_alpha   90.00
_cell.angle_beta   90.00
_cell.angle_gamma   90.00
#
_symmetry.space_group_name_H-M   'P 1'
#
loop_
_entity.id
_entity.type
_entity.pdbx_description
1 polymer ?
#
loop_
_entity_poly.entity_id
_entity_poly.type
_entity_poly.pdbx_seq_one_letter_code
_entity_poly.pdbx_strand_id
1 'polypeptide(L)'
;MAFQYSLHYIEKGSELKHHEFLPSNEDDPRKQLINILMKEISDNACVLAWNKTFEEGRLKEFKQWFPEYSEKIDSIINNMRDPMPLFRSKDIYHWQLNGSYSLKNVLPVLVPEMSYADLEVSDGGMAANAYIEMIQTEDAKEREQIRQALLKYCKLDTLAMVKILEKLYEMN
;
A
#
# COMPACT_ATOMS: atom_id res chain seq x y z
N MET A 1 10.62 1.25 9.60
CA MET A 1 9.53 0.75 10.47
C MET A 1 8.22 0.97 9.74
N ALA A 2 7.30 0.00 9.75
CA ALA A 2 5.96 0.19 9.22
C ALA A 2 5.10 0.97 10.23
N PHE A 3 4.50 2.07 9.79
CA PHE A 3 3.70 2.99 10.63
C PHE A 3 2.29 3.21 10.10
N GLN A 4 2.02 2.87 8.84
CA GLN A 4 0.76 3.07 8.14
C GLN A 4 0.42 1.84 7.32
N TYR A 5 -0.87 1.59 7.09
CA TYR A 5 -1.32 0.75 5.99
C TYR A 5 -2.53 1.36 5.29
N SER A 6 -2.73 0.95 4.05
CA SER A 6 -3.98 1.10 3.30
C SER A 6 -4.36 -0.27 2.73
N LEU A 7 -5.65 -0.57 2.70
CA LEU A 7 -6.18 -1.85 2.22
C LEU A 7 -7.47 -1.59 1.44
N HIS A 8 -7.39 -1.73 0.12
CA HIS A 8 -8.56 -1.87 -0.72
C HIS A 8 -8.92 -3.35 -0.83
N TYR A 9 -10.20 -3.69 -0.64
CA TYR A 9 -10.67 -5.07 -0.72
C TYR A 9 -12.03 -5.17 -1.38
N ILE A 10 -12.27 -6.31 -2.01
CA ILE A 10 -13.52 -6.65 -2.70
C ILE A 10 -13.93 -8.04 -2.23
N GLU A 11 -15.12 -8.16 -1.65
CA GLU A 11 -15.76 -9.47 -1.46
C GLU A 11 -16.48 -9.88 -2.76
N LYS A 12 -16.65 -11.18 -2.98
CA LYS A 12 -17.23 -11.70 -4.22
C LYS A 12 -18.63 -11.09 -4.49
N GLY A 13 -18.74 -10.31 -5.57
CA GLY A 13 -19.99 -9.66 -5.98
C GLY A 13 -20.36 -8.41 -5.17
N SER A 14 -19.42 -7.86 -4.41
CA SER A 14 -19.59 -6.62 -3.64
C SER A 14 -18.85 -5.44 -4.27
N GLU A 15 -19.14 -4.24 -3.77
CA GLU A 15 -18.42 -3.03 -4.13
C GLU A 15 -17.03 -2.98 -3.48
N LEU A 16 -16.14 -2.18 -4.08
CA LEU A 16 -14.81 -1.90 -3.55
C LEU A 16 -14.92 -1.14 -2.22
N LYS A 17 -14.34 -1.70 -1.16
CA LYS A 17 -14.25 -1.08 0.16
C LYS A 17 -12.80 -0.74 0.50
N HIS A 18 -12.62 0.12 1.51
CA HIS A 18 -11.31 0.63 1.90
C HIS A 18 -11.18 0.70 3.43
N HIS A 19 -10.07 0.16 3.94
CA HIS A 19 -9.59 0.33 5.31
C HIS A 19 -8.22 1.00 5.29
N GLU A 20 -7.94 1.81 6.31
CA GLU A 20 -6.66 2.48 6.47
C GLU A 20 -6.32 2.62 7.96
N PHE A 21 -5.03 2.72 8.25
CA PHE A 21 -4.55 3.01 9.59
C PHE A 21 -3.35 3.94 9.51
N LEU A 22 -3.41 5.00 10.31
CA LEU A 22 -2.30 5.90 10.59
C LEU A 22 -2.46 6.36 12.05
N PRO A 23 -1.44 6.19 12.91
CA PRO A 23 -1.53 6.57 14.32
C PRO A 23 -1.78 8.07 14.48
N SER A 24 -2.48 8.45 15.53
CA SER A 24 -2.76 9.85 15.88
C SER A 24 -1.86 10.39 16.99
N ASN A 25 -1.11 9.51 17.66
CA ASN A 25 -0.28 9.80 18.82
C ASN A 25 1.15 9.29 18.64
N GLU A 26 2.04 9.72 19.54
CA GLU A 26 3.47 9.38 19.55
C GLU A 26 3.78 7.96 20.06
N ASP A 27 2.76 7.20 20.44
CA ASP A 27 2.92 5.82 20.90
C ASP A 27 3.43 4.92 19.77
N ASP A 28 4.08 3.81 20.15
CA ASP A 28 4.52 2.80 19.19
C ASP A 28 3.33 2.26 18.36
N PRO A 29 3.28 2.57 17.04
CA PRO A 29 2.13 2.23 16.22
C PRO A 29 2.08 0.75 15.87
N ARG A 30 3.19 0.02 16.04
CA ARG A 30 3.35 -1.34 15.52
C ARG A 30 2.30 -2.30 16.05
N LYS A 31 2.02 -2.24 17.37
CA LYS A 31 1.06 -3.13 18.03
C LYS A 31 -0.38 -2.87 17.57
N GLN A 32 -0.75 -1.60 17.42
CA GLN A 32 -2.09 -1.24 16.95
C GLN A 32 -2.25 -1.61 15.47
N LEU A 33 -1.24 -1.28 14.65
CA LEU A 33 -1.21 -1.58 13.22
C LEU A 33 -1.42 -3.07 12.97
N ILE A 34 -0.60 -3.94 13.58
CA ILE A 34 -0.69 -5.39 13.33
C ILE A 34 -2.01 -5.96 13.84
N ASN A 35 -2.50 -5.53 15.01
CA ASN A 35 -3.76 -6.02 15.57
C ASN A 35 -4.95 -5.70 14.66
N ILE A 36 -5.00 -4.49 14.07
CA ILE A 36 -6.08 -4.12 13.16
C ILE A 36 -5.89 -4.83 11.82
N LEU A 37 -4.69 -4.82 11.24
CA LEU A 37 -4.40 -5.45 9.95
C LEU A 37 -4.76 -6.95 9.95
N MET A 38 -4.45 -7.66 11.03
CA MET A 38 -4.77 -9.09 11.19
C MET A 38 -6.28 -9.36 11.37
N LYS A 39 -7.09 -8.35 11.72
CA LYS A 39 -8.55 -8.47 11.77
C LYS A 39 -9.19 -8.19 10.40
N GLU A 40 -8.67 -7.22 9.67
CA GLU A 40 -9.22 -6.80 8.38
C GLU A 40 -8.92 -7.81 7.27
N ILE A 41 -7.72 -8.42 7.27
CA ILE A 41 -7.39 -9.42 6.25
C ILE A 41 -8.01 -10.76 6.64
N SER A 42 -9.00 -11.19 5.86
CA SER A 42 -9.66 -12.49 6.00
C SER A 42 -8.70 -13.65 5.74
N ASP A 43 -8.94 -14.78 6.38
CA ASP A 43 -8.13 -15.98 6.16
C ASP A 43 -8.31 -16.49 4.73
N ASN A 44 -7.22 -16.90 4.08
CA ASN A 44 -7.16 -17.31 2.68
C ASN A 44 -7.50 -16.22 1.64
N ALA A 45 -7.50 -14.95 2.03
CA ALA A 45 -7.63 -13.85 1.07
C ALA A 45 -6.46 -13.85 0.07
N CYS A 46 -6.75 -13.61 -1.21
CA CYS A 46 -5.71 -13.28 -2.19
C CYS A 46 -5.23 -11.86 -1.91
N VAL A 47 -3.97 -11.71 -1.52
CA VAL A 47 -3.40 -10.40 -1.18
C VAL A 47 -2.57 -9.90 -2.35
N LEU A 48 -2.77 -8.65 -2.73
CA LEU A 48 -2.03 -8.03 -3.82
C LEU A 48 -1.06 -6.99 -3.24
N ALA A 49 0.20 -7.06 -3.67
CA ALA A 49 1.21 -6.08 -3.30
C ALA A 49 2.13 -5.80 -4.49
N TRP A 50 2.30 -4.52 -4.82
CA TRP A 50 3.29 -4.09 -5.80
C TRP A 50 4.67 -4.10 -5.15
N ASN A 51 5.61 -4.88 -5.68
CA ASN A 51 6.89 -5.17 -5.01
C ASN A 51 6.69 -5.97 -3.70
N LYS A 52 6.10 -7.16 -3.81
CA LYS A 52 5.74 -8.00 -2.66
C LYS A 52 6.91 -8.31 -1.73
N THR A 53 8.14 -8.37 -2.26
CA THR A 53 9.33 -8.67 -1.45
C THR A 53 9.53 -7.64 -0.33
N PHE A 54 9.17 -6.37 -0.57
CA PHE A 54 9.21 -5.33 0.46
C PHE A 54 8.17 -5.57 1.55
N GLU A 55 6.91 -5.82 1.16
CA GLU A 55 5.80 -6.07 2.10
C GLU A 55 6.00 -7.36 2.90
N GLU A 56 6.47 -8.43 2.26
CA GLU A 56 6.86 -9.67 2.94
C GLU A 56 7.95 -9.43 3.99
N GLY A 57 8.91 -8.55 3.68
CA GLY A 57 9.96 -8.15 4.61
C GLY A 57 9.38 -7.46 5.85
N ARG A 58 8.46 -6.50 5.66
CA ARG A 58 7.77 -5.79 6.76
C ARG A 58 6.93 -6.73 7.60
N LEU A 59 6.20 -7.66 6.99
CA LEU A 59 5.43 -8.67 7.70
C LEU A 59 6.32 -9.63 8.50
N LYS A 60 7.47 -10.04 7.97
CA LYS A 60 8.45 -10.88 8.69
C LYS A 60 9.06 -10.16 9.89
N GLU A 61 9.26 -8.85 9.82
CA GLU A 61 9.67 -8.05 10.99
C GLU A 61 8.59 -8.08 12.08
N PHE A 62 7.31 -7.93 11.71
CA PHE A 62 6.21 -8.06 12.67
C PHE A 62 6.17 -9.43 13.36
N LYS A 63 6.53 -10.51 12.68
CA LYS A 63 6.65 -11.84 13.32
C LYS A 63 7.67 -11.87 14.46
N GLN A 64 8.77 -11.12 14.34
CA GLN A 64 9.80 -11.07 15.37
C GLN A 64 9.32 -10.34 16.62
N TRP A 65 8.48 -9.32 16.45
CA TRP A 65 7.95 -8.52 17.56
C TRP A 65 6.67 -9.09 18.17
N PHE A 66 5.81 -9.71 17.36
CA PHE A 66 4.50 -10.22 17.75
C PHE A 66 4.34 -11.67 17.26
N PRO A 67 5.00 -12.62 17.94
CA PRO A 67 4.99 -14.02 17.52
C PRO A 67 3.58 -14.62 17.51
N GLU A 68 2.61 -14.06 18.24
CA GLU A 68 1.21 -14.51 18.23
C GLU A 68 0.53 -14.45 16.86
N TYR A 69 0.99 -13.59 15.94
CA TYR A 69 0.41 -13.47 14.60
C TYR A 69 1.16 -14.28 13.54
N SER A 70 2.17 -15.07 13.92
CA SER A 70 3.09 -15.72 12.98
C SER A 70 2.39 -16.59 11.94
N GLU A 71 1.45 -17.46 12.36
CA GLU A 71 0.74 -18.36 11.46
C GLU A 71 -0.12 -17.59 10.44
N LYS A 72 -0.81 -16.54 10.91
CA LYS A 72 -1.64 -15.71 10.04
C LYS A 72 -0.79 -14.90 9.06
N ILE A 73 0.33 -14.36 9.52
CA ILE A 73 1.29 -13.67 8.65
C ILE A 73 1.81 -14.62 7.55
N ASP A 74 2.16 -15.86 7.90
CA ASP A 74 2.62 -16.83 6.91
C ASP A 74 1.54 -17.17 5.88
N SER A 75 0.28 -17.30 6.31
CA SER A 75 -0.86 -17.46 5.40
C SER A 75 -1.01 -16.29 4.43
N ILE A 76 -0.88 -15.05 4.92
CA ILE A 76 -0.94 -13.84 4.10
C ILE A 76 0.20 -13.80 3.08
N ILE A 77 1.44 -14.08 3.51
CA ILE A 77 2.61 -14.09 2.64
C ILE A 77 2.46 -15.15 1.54
N ASN A 78 2.00 -16.35 1.88
CA ASN A 78 1.83 -17.44 0.92
C ASN A 78 0.74 -17.15 -0.13
N ASN A 79 -0.28 -16.37 0.23
CA ASN A 79 -1.35 -15.97 -0.67
C ASN A 79 -1.09 -14.64 -1.40
N MET A 80 0.08 -14.03 -1.20
CA MET A 80 0.43 -12.75 -1.79
C MET A 80 0.83 -12.89 -3.27
N ARG A 81 0.30 -12.00 -4.11
CA ARG A 81 0.57 -11.89 -5.55
C ARG A 81 1.17 -10.53 -5.86
N ASP A 82 2.10 -10.50 -6.81
CA ASP A 82 2.77 -9.29 -7.26
C ASP A 82 2.62 -9.12 -8.77
N PRO A 83 1.94 -8.05 -9.24
CA PRO A 83 1.88 -7.71 -10.66
C PRO A 83 3.18 -7.15 -11.21
N MET A 84 4.03 -6.54 -10.37
CA MET A 84 5.23 -5.81 -10.80
C MET A 84 6.17 -6.65 -11.69
N PRO A 85 6.42 -7.95 -11.44
CA PRO A 85 7.25 -8.78 -12.30
C PRO A 85 6.81 -8.81 -13.77
N LEU A 86 5.51 -8.77 -14.06
CA LEU A 86 4.98 -8.79 -15.44
C LEU A 86 5.42 -7.56 -16.24
N PHE A 87 5.48 -6.41 -15.58
CA PHE A 87 5.97 -5.16 -16.17
C PHE A 87 7.50 -5.15 -16.26
N ARG A 88 8.17 -5.73 -15.26
CA ARG A 88 9.64 -5.82 -15.22
C ARG A 88 10.20 -6.74 -16.31
N SER A 89 9.57 -7.89 -16.55
CA SER A 89 9.92 -8.81 -17.64
C SER A 89 9.50 -8.31 -19.02
N LYS A 90 8.64 -7.27 -19.07
CA LYS A 90 8.01 -6.73 -20.27
C LYS A 90 7.00 -7.68 -20.93
N ASP A 91 6.45 -8.63 -20.17
CA ASP A 91 5.29 -9.42 -20.61
C ASP A 91 4.08 -8.50 -20.85
N ILE A 92 3.99 -7.42 -20.06
CA ILE A 92 3.10 -6.29 -20.29
C ILE A 92 3.97 -5.05 -20.45
N TYR A 93 3.92 -4.42 -21.63
CA TYR A 93 4.74 -3.25 -21.91
C TYR A 93 4.04 -2.23 -22.81
N HIS A 94 4.22 -0.96 -22.45
CA HIS A 94 3.86 0.18 -23.28
C HIS A 94 5.09 1.08 -23.45
N TRP A 95 5.27 1.66 -24.64
CA TRP A 95 6.47 2.43 -24.97
C TRP A 95 6.70 3.64 -24.03
N GLN A 96 5.62 4.25 -23.52
CA GLN A 96 5.68 5.37 -22.57
C GLN A 96 6.26 4.99 -21.19
N LEU A 97 6.33 3.70 -20.85
CA LEU A 97 6.95 3.25 -19.61
C LEU A 97 8.47 3.50 -19.61
N ASN A 98 9.09 3.61 -20.79
CA ASN A 98 10.54 3.84 -20.94
C ASN A 98 11.40 2.90 -20.08
N GLY A 99 11.02 1.61 -20.03
CA GLY A 99 11.68 0.59 -19.20
C GLY A 99 11.35 0.63 -17.70
N SER A 100 10.54 1.58 -17.24
CA SER A 100 10.06 1.61 -15.86
C SER A 100 8.94 0.62 -15.60
N TYR A 101 8.89 0.12 -14.38
CA TYR A 101 7.89 -0.82 -13.87
C TYR A 101 7.42 -0.43 -12.46
N SER A 102 7.70 0.81 -12.04
CA SER A 102 7.18 1.32 -10.77
C SER A 102 5.69 1.62 -10.90
N LEU A 103 4.93 1.41 -9.82
CA LEU A 103 3.48 1.66 -9.80
C LEU A 103 3.13 3.07 -10.30
N LYS A 104 3.93 4.07 -9.91
CA LYS A 104 3.73 5.48 -10.27
C LYS A 104 3.91 5.79 -11.75
N ASN A 105 4.75 5.01 -12.42
CA ASN A 105 4.98 5.17 -13.86
C ASN A 105 4.02 4.30 -14.66
N VAL A 106 3.63 3.14 -14.12
CA VAL A 106 2.66 2.25 -14.78
C VAL A 106 1.24 2.82 -14.74
N LEU A 107 0.80 3.34 -13.59
CA LEU A 107 -0.55 3.86 -13.40
C LEU A 107 -0.98 4.87 -14.48
N PRO A 108 -0.29 6.01 -14.69
CA PRO A 108 -0.73 6.99 -15.67
C PRO A 108 -0.61 6.53 -17.13
N VAL A 109 0.14 5.46 -17.40
CA VAL A 109 0.24 4.90 -18.75
C VAL A 109 -0.94 4.00 -19.08
N LEU A 110 -1.44 3.24 -18.10
CA LEU A 110 -2.60 2.37 -18.28
C LEU A 110 -3.94 3.06 -17.97
N VAL A 111 -3.93 4.02 -17.06
CA VAL A 111 -5.09 4.76 -16.53
C VAL A 111 -4.76 6.26 -16.54
N PRO A 112 -4.79 6.92 -17.71
CA PRO A 112 -4.29 8.29 -17.88
C PRO A 112 -4.97 9.36 -17.02
N GLU A 113 -6.17 9.09 -16.52
CA GLU A 113 -6.92 9.94 -15.60
C GLU A 113 -6.40 9.89 -14.15
N MET A 114 -5.46 8.99 -13.84
CA MET A 114 -4.87 8.84 -12.50
C MET A 114 -3.36 9.00 -12.51
N SER A 115 -2.84 9.81 -11.59
CA SER A 115 -1.40 9.97 -11.39
C SER A 115 -1.08 10.41 -9.96
N TYR A 116 0.22 10.42 -9.65
CA TYR A 116 0.76 10.91 -8.38
C TYR A 116 1.17 12.39 -8.43
N ALA A 117 0.98 13.08 -9.57
CA ALA A 117 1.55 14.40 -9.81
C ALA A 117 1.02 15.49 -8.86
N ASP A 118 -0.21 15.34 -8.38
CA ASP A 118 -0.89 16.32 -7.51
C ASP A 118 -0.80 15.95 -6.01
N LEU A 119 0.17 15.11 -5.63
CA LEU A 119 0.38 14.70 -4.24
C LEU A 119 1.58 15.39 -3.62
N GLU A 120 1.38 15.96 -2.43
CA GLU A 120 2.45 16.54 -1.60
C GLU A 120 3.44 15.46 -1.13
N VAL A 121 2.95 14.25 -0.86
CA VAL A 121 3.76 13.05 -0.61
C VAL A 121 3.65 12.15 -1.82
N SER A 122 4.74 11.98 -2.54
CA SER A 122 4.74 11.21 -3.80
C SER A 122 5.68 10.02 -3.78
N ASP A 123 6.42 9.74 -2.70
CA ASP A 123 7.19 8.50 -2.53
C ASP A 123 7.41 8.04 -1.10
N GLY A 124 7.92 6.81 -0.95
CA GLY A 124 8.08 6.17 0.36
C GLY A 124 9.12 6.83 1.26
N GLY A 125 10.15 7.47 0.69
CA GLY A 125 11.12 8.26 1.46
C GLY A 125 10.50 9.56 1.97
N MET A 126 9.76 10.25 1.10
CA MET A 126 8.97 11.42 1.49
C MET A 126 7.93 11.08 2.56
N ALA A 127 7.24 9.94 2.42
CA ALA A 127 6.24 9.49 3.39
C ALA A 127 6.86 9.21 4.77
N ALA A 128 8.06 8.61 4.82
CA ALA A 128 8.77 8.38 6.07
C ALA A 128 9.17 9.70 6.76
N ASN A 129 9.66 10.68 5.99
CA ASN A 129 10.02 11.99 6.52
C ASN A 129 8.79 12.77 7.00
N ALA A 130 7.73 12.79 6.19
CA ALA A 130 6.46 13.41 6.54
C ALA A 130 5.86 12.80 7.81
N TYR A 131 5.96 11.47 7.99
CA TYR A 131 5.55 10.84 9.24
C TYR A 131 6.34 11.34 10.45
N ILE A 132 7.67 11.49 10.33
CA ILE A 132 8.52 12.03 11.39
C ILE A 132 8.14 13.48 11.72
N GLU A 133 7.88 14.29 10.69
CA GLU A 133 7.43 15.68 10.85
C GLU A 133 6.06 15.76 11.54
N MET A 134 5.11 14.90 11.14
CA MET A 134 3.78 14.80 11.74
C MET A 134 3.81 14.51 13.25
N ILE A 135 4.73 13.63 13.70
CA ILE A 135 4.85 13.30 15.12
C ILE A 135 5.66 14.34 15.92
N GLN A 136 6.47 15.16 15.26
CA GLN A 136 7.31 16.17 15.91
C GLN A 136 6.65 17.56 15.99
N THR A 137 5.74 17.88 15.08
CA THR A 137 5.10 19.20 15.07
C THR A 137 4.13 19.35 16.26
N GLU A 138 4.20 20.50 16.93
CA GLU A 138 3.24 20.93 17.95
C GLU A 138 2.01 21.64 17.33
N ASP A 139 2.08 22.03 16.06
CA ASP A 139 0.96 22.67 15.36
C ASP A 139 -0.05 21.61 14.90
N ALA A 140 -1.23 21.61 15.53
CA ALA A 140 -2.31 20.70 15.22
C ALA A 140 -2.82 20.82 13.77
N LYS A 141 -2.74 22.01 13.15
CA LYS A 141 -3.16 22.22 11.77
C LYS A 141 -2.16 21.63 10.80
N GLU A 142 -0.88 21.86 11.02
CA GLU A 142 0.21 21.27 10.22
C GLU A 142 0.18 19.74 10.33
N ARG A 143 0.03 19.21 11.55
CA ARG A 143 -0.13 17.78 11.80
C ARG A 143 -1.25 17.17 10.96
N GLU A 144 -2.42 17.81 10.95
CA GLU A 144 -3.57 17.31 10.20
C GLU A 144 -3.35 17.40 8.68
N GLN A 145 -2.68 18.44 8.19
CA GLN A 145 -2.33 18.55 6.76
C GLN A 145 -1.43 17.39 6.32
N ILE A 146 -0.35 17.14 7.07
CA ILE A 146 0.58 16.04 6.78
C ILE A 146 -0.15 14.69 6.87
N ARG A 147 -1.01 14.52 7.88
CA ARG A 147 -1.83 13.32 8.04
C ARG A 147 -2.68 13.05 6.80
N GLN A 148 -3.40 14.06 6.30
CA GLN A 148 -4.22 13.92 5.10
C GLN A 148 -3.39 13.62 3.86
N ALA A 149 -2.21 14.23 3.72
CA ALA A 149 -1.29 13.94 2.61
C ALA A 149 -0.82 12.47 2.63
N LEU A 150 -0.42 11.96 3.81
CA LEU A 150 -0.02 10.56 4.00
C LEU A 150 -1.16 9.58 3.70
N LEU A 151 -2.37 9.86 4.18
CA LEU A 151 -3.55 9.03 3.92
C LEU A 151 -3.88 9.00 2.42
N LYS A 152 -3.90 10.17 1.76
CA LYS A 152 -4.18 10.28 0.33
C LYS A 152 -3.16 9.50 -0.51
N TYR A 153 -1.87 9.62 -0.20
CA TYR A 153 -0.81 8.89 -0.89
C TYR A 153 -0.95 7.37 -0.72
N CYS A 154 -1.08 6.89 0.51
CA CYS A 154 -1.18 5.46 0.80
C CYS A 154 -2.47 4.83 0.23
N LYS A 155 -3.58 5.57 0.26
CA LYS A 155 -4.83 5.20 -0.39
C LYS A 155 -4.66 5.05 -1.90
N LEU A 156 -3.96 5.98 -2.54
CA LEU A 156 -3.71 5.92 -3.98
C LEU A 156 -2.86 4.70 -4.36
N ASP A 157 -1.85 4.34 -3.58
CA ASP A 157 -1.01 3.14 -3.85
C ASP A 157 -1.84 1.86 -3.99
N THR A 158 -2.82 1.67 -3.11
CA THR A 158 -3.67 0.47 -3.18
C THR A 158 -4.78 0.58 -4.22
N LEU A 159 -5.35 1.76 -4.43
CA LEU A 159 -6.35 1.99 -5.47
C LEU A 159 -5.75 1.83 -6.88
N ALA A 160 -4.51 2.29 -7.06
CA ALA A 160 -3.78 2.19 -8.32
C ALA A 160 -3.66 0.74 -8.77
N MET A 161 -3.36 -0.19 -7.86
CA MET A 161 -3.29 -1.61 -8.18
C MET A 161 -4.64 -2.18 -8.63
N VAL A 162 -5.75 -1.77 -7.99
CA VAL A 162 -7.10 -2.17 -8.39
C VAL A 162 -7.39 -1.69 -9.81
N LYS A 163 -7.12 -0.41 -10.11
CA LYS A 163 -7.35 0.18 -11.43
C LYS A 163 -6.48 -0.39 -12.53
N ILE A 164 -5.22 -0.69 -12.22
CA ILE A 164 -4.35 -1.41 -13.15
C ILE A 164 -4.91 -2.80 -13.44
N LEU A 165 -5.34 -3.56 -12.43
CA LEU A 165 -5.92 -4.89 -12.66
C LEU A 165 -7.21 -4.84 -13.48
N GLU A 166 -8.13 -3.92 -13.16
CA GLU A 166 -9.34 -3.68 -13.96
C GLU A 166 -8.95 -3.45 -15.42
N LYS A 167 -7.94 -2.60 -15.67
CA LYS A 167 -7.50 -2.33 -17.04
C LYS A 167 -6.90 -3.55 -17.73
N LEU A 168 -6.12 -4.36 -17.02
CA LEU A 168 -5.54 -5.59 -17.57
C LEU A 168 -6.62 -6.63 -17.92
N TYR A 169 -7.72 -6.68 -17.16
CA TYR A 169 -8.85 -7.55 -17.49
C TYR A 169 -9.60 -7.11 -18.74
N GLU A 170 -9.70 -5.79 -19.01
CA GLU A 170 -10.32 -5.27 -20.25
C GLU A 170 -9.51 -5.56 -21.51
N MET A 171 -8.20 -5.80 -21.37
CA MET A 171 -7.29 -6.04 -22.50
C MET A 171 -7.26 -7.51 -22.96
N ASN A 172 -7.90 -8.42 -22.22
CA ASN A 172 -8.05 -9.85 -22.52
C ASN A 172 -9.43 -10.16 -23.09
#